data_AF-A0A6J7KXL8-F1
#
_entry.id   AF-A0A6J7KXL8-F1
#
_cell.length_a   1.000
_cell.length_b   1.000
_cell.length_c   1.000
_cell.angle_alpha   90.00
_cell.angle_beta   90.00
_cell.angle_gamma   90.00
#
_symmetry.space_group_name_H-M   'P 1'
#
loop_
_entity.id
_entity.type
_entity.pdbx_description
1 polymer ?
#
loop_
_entity_poly.entity_id
_entity_poly.type
_entity_poly.pdbx_seq_one_letter_code
_entity_poly.pdbx_strand_id
1 'polypeptide(L)' 'MLRGNPADGRSFACFYLADGRLIAADCVNRPKEFMFSKRAITQELSPDRALLADPDTPLISLLQTPARSAP' A
#
# COMPACT_ATOMS: atom_id res chain seq x y z
N MET A 1 4.86 -3.18 -5.90
CA MET A 1 3.51 -3.01 -6.48
C MET A 1 3.35 -1.56 -6.90
N LEU A 2 2.72 -1.30 -8.04
CA LEU A 2 2.54 0.06 -8.56
C LEU A 2 1.04 0.39 -8.53
N ARG A 3 0.69 1.57 -8.01
CA ARG A 3 -0.68 2.10 -8.01
C ARG A 3 -0.70 3.41 -8.78
N GLY A 4 -1.50 3.45 -9.83
CA GLY A 4 -1.40 4.45 -10.89
C GLY A 4 -0.28 4.14 -11.88
N ASN A 5 0.01 5.08 -12.77
CA ASN A 5 0.97 4.90 -13.85
C ASN A 5 2.03 6.03 -13.84
N PRO A 6 3.33 5.72 -13.66
CA PRO A 6 4.40 6.71 -13.72
C PRO A 6 4.62 7.28 -15.13
N ALA A 7 4.15 6.61 -16.18
CA ALA A 7 4.25 7.10 -17.56
C ALA A 7 3.22 8.21 -17.86
N ASP A 8 2.06 8.21 -17.20
CA ASP A 8 0.98 9.19 -17.43
C ASP A 8 1.21 10.51 -16.68
N GLY A 9 2.27 10.58 -15.86
CA GLY A 9 2.68 11.79 -15.16
C GLY A 9 3.29 11.53 -13.79
N ARG A 10 3.49 12.61 -13.03
CA ARG A 10 4.15 12.57 -11.72
C ARG A 10 3.19 12.20 -10.58
N SER A 11 2.21 11.32 -10.79
CA SER A 11 1.24 10.97 -9.73
C SER A 11 1.04 9.45 -9.63
N PHE A 12 1.83 8.80 -8.79
CA PHE A 12 1.80 7.34 -8.58
C PHE A 12 2.35 6.97 -7.20
N ALA A 13 2.12 5.73 -6.78
CA ALA A 13 2.76 5.15 -5.61
C ALA A 13 3.40 3.80 -5.94
N CYS A 14 4.63 3.60 -5.46
CA CYS A 14 5.33 2.32 -5.50
C CYS A 14 5.39 1.74 -4.08
N PHE A 15 4.82 0.56 -3.88
CA PHE A 15 4.80 -0.16 -2.60
C PHE A 15 5.78 -1.33 -2.63
N TYR A 16 6.62 -1.43 -1.61
CA TYR A 16 7.62 -2.49 -1.46
C TYR A 16 7.16 -3.46 -0.38
N LEU A 17 7.07 -4.74 -0.75
CA LEU A 17 6.56 -5.80 0.12
C LEU A 17 7.68 -6.81 0.40
N ALA A 18 7.78 -7.28 1.64
CA ALA A 18 8.58 -8.43 2.04
C ALA A 18 7.66 -9.41 2.76
N ASP A 19 7.62 -10.66 2.31
CA ASP A 19 6.72 -11.70 2.84
C ASP A 19 5.24 -11.27 2.90
N GLY A 20 4.82 -10.44 1.94
CA GLY A 20 3.45 -9.88 1.90
C GLY A 20 3.23 -8.66 2.81
N ARG A 21 4.14 -8.37 3.73
CA ARG A 21 4.10 -7.17 4.59
C ARG A 21 4.61 -5.95 3.86
N LEU A 22 3.95 -4.81 4.05
CA LEU A 22 4.41 -3.53 3.53
C LEU A 22 5.60 -3.01 4.35
N ILE A 23 6.75 -2.83 3.69
CA ILE A 23 7.99 -2.39 4.35
C ILE A 23 8.42 -0.98 3.96
N ALA A 24 8.04 -0.50 2.78
CA ALA A 24 8.33 0.86 2.31
C ALA A 24 7.33 1.29 1.23
N ALA A 25 7.26 2.60 0.98
CA ALA A 25 6.50 3.14 -0.15
C ALA A 25 7.07 4.48 -0.64
N ASP A 26 7.16 4.64 -1.95
CA ASP A 26 7.41 5.93 -2.60
C ASP A 26 6.09 6.49 -3.10
N CYS A 27 5.71 7.67 -2.63
CA CYS A 27 4.42 8.30 -2.96
C CYS A 27 4.65 9.65 -3.65
N VAL A 28 4.56 9.67 -4.98
CA VAL A 28 4.80 10.89 -5.78
C VAL A 28 3.46 11.57 -6.05
N ASN A 29 3.24 12.78 -5.49
CA ASN A 29 1.97 13.51 -5.56
C ASN A 29 0.74 12.67 -5.14
N ARG A 30 0.91 11.82 -4.12
CA ARG A 30 -0.08 10.86 -3.63
C ARG A 30 -0.15 10.90 -2.08
N PRO A 31 -0.68 11.98 -1.48
CA PRO A 31 -0.68 12.15 -0.02
C PRO A 31 -1.52 11.11 0.72
N LYS A 32 -2.59 10.59 0.09
CA LYS A 32 -3.43 9.53 0.69
C LYS A 32 -2.66 8.21 0.81
N GLU A 33 -1.95 7.82 -0.26
CA GLU A 33 -1.07 6.67 -0.30
C GLU A 33 0.07 6.79 0.72
N PHE A 34 0.64 7.98 0.89
CA PHE A 34 1.67 8.23 1.90
C PHE A 34 1.13 7.99 3.32
N MET A 35 -0.02 8.58 3.64
CA MET A 35 -0.65 8.42 4.97
C MET A 35 -1.06 6.97 5.25
N PHE A 36 -1.60 6.28 4.25
CA PHE A 36 -1.88 4.85 4.31
C PHE A 36 -0.60 4.05 4.59
N SER A 37 0.45 4.26 3.79
CA SER A 37 1.71 3.51 3.91
C SER A 37 2.35 3.70 5.26
N LYS A 38 2.38 4.94 5.78
CA LYS A 38 2.90 5.22 7.12
C LYS A 38 2.19 4.40 8.20
N ARG A 39 0.85 4.32 8.15
CA ARG A 39 0.07 3.51 9.08
C ARG A 39 0.31 2.01 8.89
N ALA A 40 0.23 1.53 7.65
CA ALA A 40 0.37 0.12 7.32
C ALA A 40 1.77 -0.43 7.68
N ILE A 41 2.84 0.34 7.44
CA ILE A 41 4.21 -0.03 7.84
C ILE A 41 4.34 -0.07 9.37
N THR A 42 3.81 0.96 10.06
CA THR A 42 3.86 1.03 11.54
C THR A 42 3.11 -0.11 12.21
N GLN A 43 2.04 -0.59 11.57
CA GLN A 43 1.20 -1.70 12.04
C GLN A 43 1.62 -3.06 11.45
N GLU A 44 2.71 -3.10 10.69
CA GLU A 44 3.23 -4.31 10.05
C GLU A 44 2.18 -5.07 9.21
N LEU A 45 1.31 -4.33 8.51
CA LEU A 45 0.21 -4.90 7.75
C LEU A 45 0.69 -5.63 6.49
N SER A 46 -0.06 -6.69 6.16
CA SER A 46 0.08 -7.44 4.92
C SER A 46 -1.16 -7.27 4.02
N PRO A 47 -1.34 -6.09 3.40
CA PRO A 47 -2.52 -5.83 2.56
C PRO A 47 -2.54 -6.72 1.32
N ASP A 48 -3.74 -7.00 0.82
CA ASP A 48 -3.91 -7.71 -0.45
C ASP A 48 -3.22 -6.94 -1.59
N ARG A 49 -2.39 -7.66 -2.36
CA ARG A 49 -1.52 -7.05 -3.39
C ARG A 49 -2.31 -6.51 -4.58
N ALA A 50 -3.36 -7.22 -4.99
CA ALA A 50 -4.17 -6.83 -6.14
C ALA A 50 -4.96 -5.57 -5.81
N LEU A 51 -5.58 -5.55 -4.63
CA LEU A 51 -6.32 -4.40 -4.13
C LEU A 51 -5.42 -3.18 -3.85
N LEU A 52 -4.19 -3.41 -3.40
CA LEU A 52 -3.22 -2.34 -3.17
C LEU A 52 -2.82 -1.64 -4.49
N ALA A 53 -2.64 -2.41 -5.57
CA ALA A 53 -2.29 -1.90 -6.89
C ALA A 53 -3.47 -1.22 -7.62
N ASP A 54 -4.71 -1.62 -7.31
CA ASP A 54 -5.92 -1.10 -7.95
C ASP A 54 -6.26 0.34 -7.50
N PRO A 55 -6.15 1.35 -8.38
CA PRO A 55 -6.42 2.75 -8.03
C PRO A 55 -7.85 3.03 -7.57
N ASP A 56 -8.82 2.20 -7.94
CA ASP A 56 -10.24 2.38 -7.60
C ASP A 56 -10.59 1.81 -6.21
N THR A 57 -9.78 0.89 -5.69
CA THR A 57 -9.97 0.36 -4.33
C THR A 57 -9.66 1.44 -3.28
N PRO A 58 -10.59 1.76 -2.34
CA PRO A 58 -10.31 2.71 -1.28
C PRO A 58 -9.25 2.17 -0.30
N LEU A 59 -8.09 2.84 -0.18
CA LEU A 59 -6.97 2.40 0.68
C LEU A 59 -7.36 2.15 2.14
N ILE A 60 -8.34 2.90 2.67
CA ILE A 60 -8.80 2.72 4.05
C ILE A 60 -9.36 1.31 4.30
N SER A 61 -9.94 0.68 3.27
CA SER A 61 -10.48 -0.68 3.36
C SER A 61 -9.38 -1.74 3.56
N LEU A 62 -8.13 -1.39 3.26
CA LEU A 62 -6.94 -2.24 3.38
C LEU A 62 -6.21 -2.08 4.71
N LEU A 63 -6.67 -1.19 5.60
CA LEU A 63 -6.11 -1.02 6.96
C LEU A 63 -6.62 -2.07 7.96
N GLN A 64 -6.88 -3.29 7.49
CA GLN A 64 -7.35 -4.36 8.36
C GLN A 64 -6.17 -4.92 9.16
N THR A 65 -6.37 -5.08 10.47
CA THR A 65 -5.43 -5.72 11.41
C THR A 65 -4.92 -7.04 10.82
N PRO A 66 -3.62 -7.38 10.97
CA PRO A 66 -3.08 -8.60 10.38
C PRO A 66 -3.92 -9.79 10.84
N ALA A 67 -4.34 -10.64 9.90
CA ALA A 67 -4.75 -11.99 10.21
C ALA A 67 -3.56 -12.62 10.94
N ARG A 68 -3.67 -12.72 12.27
CA ARG A 68 -2.70 -13.39 13.12
C ARG A 68 -2.56 -14.79 12.54
N SER A 69 -1.43 -15.12 11.92
CA SER A 69 -1.11 -16.51 11.63
C SER A 69 -1.12 -17.23 12.97
N ALA A 70 -2.10 -18.12 13.14
CA ALA A 70 -2.18 -19.04 14.27
C ALA A 70 -0.94 -19.96 14.27
N PRO A 71 -0.56 -20.54 15.43
CA PRO A 71 0.79 -21.03 15.71
C PRO A 71 1.27 -22.18 14.81
#